data_AF-A0A960E4B9-F1
#
_entry.id   AF-A0A960E4B9-F1
#
_cell.length_a   1.000
_cell.length_b   1.000
_cell.length_c   1.000
_cell.angle_alpha   90.00
_cell.angle_beta   90.00
_cell.angle_gamma   90.00
#
_symmetry.space_group_name_H-M   'P 1'
#
loop_
_entity.id
_entity.type
_entity.pdbx_description
1 polymer ?
#
loop_
_entity_poly.entity_id
_entity_poly.type
_entity_poly.pdbx_seq_one_letter_code
_entity_poly.pdbx_strand_id
1 'polypeptide(L)'
;MSRPPDQRGRYQGRWTRIRPVAPDDYPWLFHVGVMSDVGNRWRLHGDVPTFDAFVAGLLAGSLATFVIEDREGVAVGMAQLRQHDAISRTAHLSAFLDPDHEGLGWPLEGVALV
;
A
#
# COMPACT_ATOMS: atom_id res chain seq x y z
N MET A 1 16.11 14.15 0.36
CA MET A 1 15.30 15.37 0.54
C MET A 1 14.00 15.13 -0.21
N SER A 2 12.96 14.67 0.47
CA SER A 2 11.67 14.33 -0.18
C SER A 2 10.96 15.62 -0.61
N ARG A 3 10.42 15.62 -1.83
CA ARG A 3 9.69 16.78 -2.38
C ARG A 3 8.29 16.80 -1.76
N PRO A 4 7.75 17.97 -1.35
CA PRO A 4 6.42 18.06 -0.77
C PRO A 4 5.36 17.53 -1.76
N PRO A 5 4.23 17.00 -1.26
CA PRO A 5 3.22 16.39 -2.09
C PRO A 5 2.65 17.41 -3.09
N ASP A 6 2.33 16.94 -4.31
CA ASP A 6 1.49 17.74 -5.19
C ASP A 6 0.08 17.88 -4.60
N GLN A 7 -0.73 18.83 -5.08
CA GLN A 7 -2.11 19.09 -4.60
C GLN A 7 -3.06 17.87 -4.74
N ARG A 8 -2.57 16.71 -5.22
CA ARG A 8 -3.30 15.45 -5.40
C ARG A 8 -2.80 14.32 -4.49
N GLY A 9 -1.95 14.63 -3.50
CA GLY A 9 -1.49 13.66 -2.50
C GLY A 9 -0.44 12.68 -3.02
N ARG A 10 0.34 13.05 -4.05
CA ARG A 10 1.43 12.22 -4.58
C ARG A 10 2.76 12.65 -3.97
N TYR A 11 3.54 11.71 -3.46
CA TYR A 11 4.88 11.94 -2.92
C TYR A 11 5.92 11.21 -3.77
N GLN A 12 7.13 11.76 -3.86
CA GLN A 12 8.18 11.22 -4.72
C GLN A 12 9.52 11.15 -4.00
N GLY A 13 10.13 9.97 -4.05
CA GLY A 13 11.49 9.66 -3.61
C GLY A 13 12.48 9.59 -4.77
N ARG A 14 13.61 8.93 -4.54
CA ARG A 14 14.66 8.69 -5.53
C ARG A 14 14.31 7.56 -6.50
N TRP A 15 13.69 6.50 -5.99
CA TRP A 15 13.37 5.26 -6.71
C TRP A 15 11.88 5.02 -6.82
N THR A 16 11.10 5.56 -5.89
CA THR A 16 9.67 5.31 -5.77
C THR A 16 8.85 6.59 -5.86
N ARG A 17 7.58 6.41 -6.18
CA ARG A 17 6.52 7.38 -6.01
C ARG A 17 5.38 6.71 -5.24
N ILE A 18 4.63 7.49 -4.48
CA ILE A 18 3.34 7.04 -3.95
C ILE A 18 2.20 7.91 -4.45
N ARG A 19 1.03 7.29 -4.63
CA ARG A 19 -0.22 7.98 -4.96
C ARG A 19 -1.40 7.33 -4.24
N PRO A 20 -2.49 8.05 -3.98
CA PRO A 20 -3.70 7.44 -3.44
C PRO A 20 -4.16 6.27 -4.32
N VAL A 21 -4.66 5.23 -3.68
CA VAL A 21 -5.31 4.11 -4.38
C VAL A 21 -6.55 4.62 -5.12
N ALA A 22 -6.72 4.14 -6.35
CA ALA A 22 -7.88 4.34 -7.20
C ALA A 22 -8.60 2.99 -7.42
N PRO A 23 -9.88 2.99 -7.84
CA PRO A 23 -10.62 1.75 -8.07
C PRO A 23 -9.95 0.77 -9.03
N ASP A 24 -9.24 1.28 -10.04
CA ASP A 24 -8.54 0.47 -11.03
C ASP A 24 -7.34 -0.31 -10.45
N ASP A 25 -6.88 0.03 -9.25
CA ASP A 25 -5.80 -0.69 -8.57
C ASP A 25 -6.30 -1.93 -7.81
N TYR A 26 -7.59 -2.00 -7.48
CA TYR A 26 -8.14 -3.06 -6.63
C TYR A 26 -7.87 -4.48 -7.17
N PRO A 27 -7.99 -4.77 -8.48
CA PRO A 27 -7.65 -6.08 -9.02
C PRO A 27 -6.19 -6.48 -8.76
N TRP A 28 -5.25 -5.57 -8.97
CA TRP A 28 -3.83 -5.81 -8.71
C TRP A 28 -3.56 -5.98 -7.20
N LEU A 29 -4.15 -5.13 -6.36
CA LEU A 29 -4.03 -5.21 -4.91
C LEU A 29 -4.59 -6.53 -4.34
N PHE A 30 -5.72 -7.00 -4.88
CA PHE A 30 -6.29 -8.30 -4.50
C PHE A 30 -5.37 -9.45 -4.92
N HIS A 31 -4.83 -9.39 -6.15
CA HIS A 31 -3.91 -10.41 -6.65
C HIS A 31 -2.66 -10.50 -5.79
N VAL A 32 -1.93 -9.40 -5.58
CA VAL A 32 -0.71 -9.41 -4.78
C VAL A 32 -1.02 -9.68 -3.30
N GLY A 33 -2.02 -9.01 -2.74
CA GLY A 33 -2.34 -9.11 -1.31
C GLY A 33 -2.88 -10.47 -0.88
N VAL A 34 -3.55 -11.22 -1.77
CA VAL A 34 -4.27 -12.45 -1.40
C VAL A 34 -3.72 -13.68 -2.12
N MET A 35 -3.36 -13.56 -3.39
CA MET A 35 -2.98 -14.70 -4.25
C MET A 35 -1.49 -14.96 -4.31
N SER A 36 -0.63 -14.00 -3.93
CA SER A 36 0.82 -14.23 -3.88
C SER A 36 1.25 -15.01 -2.64
N ASP A 37 2.45 -15.61 -2.69
CA ASP A 37 3.06 -16.29 -1.54
C ASP A 37 3.33 -15.36 -0.35
N VAL A 38 3.52 -14.06 -0.62
CA VAL A 38 3.65 -13.00 0.39
C VAL A 38 2.30 -12.54 0.96
N GLY A 39 1.19 -12.84 0.29
CA GLY A 39 -0.18 -12.51 0.69
C GLY A 39 -0.67 -13.21 1.97
N ASN A 40 0.18 -14.04 2.58
CA ASN A 40 -0.12 -14.78 3.81
C ASN A 40 -0.57 -13.88 4.98
N ARG A 41 -0.18 -12.59 5.01
CA ARG A 41 -0.59 -11.64 6.07
C ARG A 41 -2.01 -11.07 5.91
N TRP A 42 -2.60 -11.13 4.72
CA TRP A 42 -3.96 -10.65 4.44
C TRP A 42 -5.00 -11.78 4.32
N ARG A 43 -4.56 -13.05 4.38
CA ARG A 43 -5.43 -14.19 4.69
C ARG A 43 -5.90 -14.04 6.15
N LEU A 44 -6.95 -13.25 6.35
CA LEU A 44 -7.58 -13.04 7.65
C LEU A 44 -7.95 -14.41 8.23
N HIS A 45 -7.19 -14.86 9.24
CA HIS A 45 -7.41 -16.13 9.92
C HIS A 45 -7.36 -17.38 9.04
N GLY A 46 -6.64 -17.34 7.91
CA GLY A 46 -6.46 -18.49 7.01
C GLY A 46 -7.48 -18.59 5.88
N ASP A 47 -8.53 -17.77 5.89
CA ASP A 47 -9.52 -17.71 4.80
C ASP A 47 -9.11 -16.69 3.73
N VAL A 48 -9.34 -17.06 2.48
CA VAL A 48 -9.17 -16.20 1.32
C VAL A 48 -10.43 -15.35 1.18
N PRO A 49 -10.38 -14.01 1.38
CA PRO A 49 -11.56 -13.16 1.21
C PRO A 49 -12.04 -13.15 -0.25
N THR A 50 -13.33 -12.91 -0.45
CA THR A 50 -13.85 -12.54 -1.77
C THR A 50 -13.29 -11.18 -2.18
N PHE A 51 -13.31 -10.88 -3.48
CA PHE A 51 -12.86 -9.57 -3.99
C PHE A 51 -13.60 -8.41 -3.31
N ASP A 52 -14.93 -8.49 -3.21
CA ASP A 52 -15.73 -7.43 -2.57
C ASP A 52 -15.42 -7.28 -1.08
N ALA A 53 -15.23 -8.40 -0.36
CA ALA A 53 -14.85 -8.37 1.05
C ALA A 53 -13.44 -7.77 1.25
N PHE A 54 -12.51 -8.06 0.33
CA PHE A 54 -11.19 -7.46 0.32
C PHE A 54 -11.26 -5.95 0.12
N VAL A 55 -11.99 -5.47 -0.89
CA VAL A 55 -12.13 -4.02 -1.15
C VAL A 55 -12.79 -3.32 0.02
N ALA A 56 -13.85 -3.89 0.59
CA ALA A 56 -14.50 -3.35 1.79
C ALA A 56 -13.51 -3.28 2.97
N GLY A 57 -12.74 -4.34 3.21
CA GLY A 57 -11.74 -4.40 4.27
C GLY A 57 -10.55 -3.45 4.07
N LEU A 58 -10.12 -3.26 2.82
CA LEU A 58 -9.07 -2.30 2.45
C LEU A 58 -9.51 -0.87 2.81
N LEU A 59 -10.77 -0.51 2.55
CA LEU A 59 -11.28 0.83 2.81
C LEU A 59 -11.63 1.06 4.28
N ALA A 60 -12.16 0.04 4.97
CA ALA A 60 -12.64 0.13 6.34
C ALA A 60 -11.53 0.53 7.32
N GLY A 61 -11.71 1.67 7.98
CA GLY A 61 -10.79 2.16 9.02
C GLY A 61 -9.42 2.63 8.49
N SER A 62 -9.26 2.73 7.16
CA SER A 62 -8.08 3.37 6.55
C SER A 62 -8.21 4.89 6.64
N LEU A 63 -7.15 5.55 7.14
CA LEU A 63 -7.01 6.99 7.06
C LEU A 63 -6.50 7.40 5.68
N ALA A 64 -5.53 6.64 5.16
CA ALA A 64 -4.99 6.80 3.83
C ALA A 64 -4.44 5.47 3.33
N THR A 65 -4.61 5.21 2.04
CA THR A 65 -4.07 4.04 1.35
C THR A 65 -3.40 4.49 0.07
N PHE A 66 -2.15 4.08 -0.14
CA PHE A 66 -1.33 4.48 -1.27
C PHE A 66 -0.82 3.27 -2.04
N VAL A 67 -0.80 3.38 -3.37
CA VAL A 67 0.00 2.52 -4.24
C VAL A 67 1.43 3.06 -4.22
N ILE A 68 2.40 2.15 -4.08
CA ILE A 68 3.82 2.42 -4.31
C ILE A 68 4.11 2.07 -5.76
N GLU A 69 4.67 3.02 -6.49
CA GLU A 69 5.08 2.89 -7.89
C GLU A 69 6.60 3.03 -8.01
N ASP A 70 7.18 2.38 -9.01
CA ASP A 70 8.52 2.71 -9.48
C ASP A 70 8.54 4.04 -10.25
N ARG A 71 9.68 4.37 -10.87
CA ARG A 71 9.83 5.61 -11.64
C ARG A 71 9.06 5.63 -12.96
N GLU A 72 8.76 4.45 -13.51
CA GLU A 72 8.02 4.27 -14.76
C GLU A 72 6.51 4.19 -14.52
N GLY A 73 6.07 4.16 -13.25
CA GLY A 73 4.66 4.09 -12.85
C GLY A 73 4.14 2.67 -12.67
N VAL A 74 5.02 1.67 -12.64
CA VAL A 74 4.65 0.28 -12.35
C VAL A 74 4.37 0.14 -10.87
N ALA A 75 3.24 -0.45 -10.51
CA ALA A 75 2.90 -0.73 -9.11
C ALA A 75 3.83 -1.80 -8.55
N VAL A 76 4.46 -1.51 -7.41
CA VAL A 76 5.44 -2.39 -6.75
C VAL A 76 5.14 -2.62 -5.27
N GLY A 77 4.08 -2.01 -4.75
CA GLY A 77 3.61 -2.25 -3.40
C GLY A 77 2.39 -1.43 -3.02
N MET A 78 1.97 -1.59 -1.78
CA MET A 78 0.92 -0.81 -1.17
C MET A 78 1.30 -0.48 0.26
N ALA A 79 0.96 0.73 0.71
CA ALA A 79 1.13 1.14 2.08
C ALA A 79 -0.13 1.86 2.57
N GLN A 80 -0.50 1.60 3.82
CA GLN A 80 -1.77 2.01 4.38
C GLN A 80 -1.60 2.44 5.83
N LEU A 81 -2.18 3.59 6.15
CA LEU A 81 -2.27 4.12 7.50
C LEU A 81 -3.67 3.86 8.05
N ARG A 82 -3.76 3.24 9.23
CA ARG A 82 -5.01 2.86 9.89
C ARG A 82 -5.00 3.21 11.37
N GLN A 83 -6.19 3.15 11.98
CA GLN A 83 -6.35 3.26 13.44
C GLN A 83 -5.66 4.51 14.01
N HIS A 84 -5.80 5.63 13.29
CA HIS A 84 -5.24 6.90 13.74
C HIS A 84 -5.96 7.38 15.00
N ASP A 85 -5.19 7.59 16.06
CA ASP A 85 -5.63 8.27 17.27
C ASP A 85 -4.95 9.64 17.36
N ALA A 86 -5.76 10.69 17.14
CA ALA A 86 -5.29 12.07 17.15
C ALA A 86 -4.79 12.52 18.53
N ILE A 87 -5.28 11.91 19.62
CA ILE A 87 -4.91 12.26 20.99
C ILE A 87 -3.51 11.73 21.31
N SER A 88 -3.30 10.42 21.10
CA SER A 88 -1.98 9.81 21.31
C SER A 88 -0.99 10.10 20.18
N ARG A 89 -1.46 10.64 19.04
CA ARG A 89 -0.67 10.88 17.81
C ARG A 89 0.00 9.62 17.30
N THR A 90 -0.75 8.52 17.37
CA THR A 90 -0.31 7.21 16.88
C THR A 90 -1.19 6.75 15.73
N ALA A 91 -0.62 5.92 14.86
CA ALA A 91 -1.34 5.23 13.81
C ALA A 91 -0.59 3.94 13.47
N HIS A 92 -1.30 2.99 12.87
CA HIS A 92 -0.70 1.74 12.40
C HIS A 92 -0.42 1.83 10.91
N LEU A 93 0.84 1.60 10.54
CA LEU A 93 1.27 1.47 9.15
C LEU A 93 1.34 -0.01 8.78
N SER A 94 0.60 -0.39 7.74
CA SER A 94 0.70 -1.71 7.10
C SER A 94 1.13 -1.54 5.65
N ALA A 95 2.03 -2.39 5.20
CA ALA A 95 2.48 -2.38 3.81
C ALA A 95 2.76 -3.79 3.31
N PHE A 96 2.68 -3.96 2.00
CA PHE A 96 3.26 -5.09 1.29
C PHE A 96 4.02 -4.59 0.07
N LEU A 97 4.96 -5.40 -0.40
CA LEU A 97 5.67 -5.20 -1.65
C LEU A 97 5.33 -6.36 -2.58
N ASP A 98 5.34 -6.09 -3.87
CA ASP A 98 5.19 -7.11 -4.90
C ASP A 98 6.37 -8.10 -4.81
N PRO A 99 6.13 -9.42 -4.75
CA PRO A 99 7.18 -10.44 -4.66
C PRO A 99 8.20 -10.37 -5.80
N ASP A 100 7.82 -9.90 -6.99
CA ASP A 100 8.75 -9.73 -8.11
C ASP A 100 9.86 -8.72 -7.81
N HIS A 101 9.70 -7.94 -6.73
CA HIS A 101 10.64 -6.93 -6.25
C HIS A 101 11.27 -7.27 -4.89
N GLU A 102 11.15 -8.52 -4.43
CA GLU A 102 11.74 -8.98 -3.17
C GLU A 102 13.28 -8.87 -3.18
N GLY A 103 13.86 -8.53 -2.02
CA GLY A 103 15.32 -8.45 -1.85
C GLY A 103 15.99 -7.22 -2.49
N LEU A 104 15.26 -6.41 -3.27
CA LEU A 104 15.83 -5.23 -3.95
C LEU A 104 16.03 -4.02 -3.03
N GLY A 105 15.34 -3.97 -1.90
CA GLY A 105 15.46 -2.94 -0.85
C GLY A 105 14.93 -1.55 -1.22
N TRP A 106 15.07 -1.11 -2.48
CA TRP A 106 14.60 0.19 -2.94
C TRP A 106 13.07 0.41 -2.85
N PRO A 107 12.18 -0.61 -2.97
CA PRO A 107 10.74 -0.36 -2.84
C PRO A 107 10.32 0.07 -1.43
N LEU A 108 11.14 -0.20 -0.41
CA LEU A 108 10.90 0.27 0.97
C LEU A 108 10.92 1.80 1.08
N GLU A 109 11.55 2.50 0.13
CA GLU A 109 11.47 3.96 0.08
C GLU A 109 10.01 4.43 -0.02
N GLY A 110 9.16 3.71 -0.77
CA GLY A 110 7.76 4.04 -0.91
C GLY A 110 6.98 3.96 0.40
N VAL A 111 7.34 3.01 1.27
CA VAL A 111 6.76 2.88 2.61
C VAL A 111 7.15 4.07 3.49
N ALA A 112 8.39 4.56 3.35
CA ALA A 112 8.90 5.71 4.11
C ALA A 112 8.35 7.06 3.64
N LEU A 113 7.66 7.11 2.49
CA LEU A 113 7.01 8.32 1.98
C LEU A 113 5.59 8.53 2.56
N VAL A 114 5.02 7.53 3.24
CA VAL A 114 3.66 7.57 3.82
C VAL A 114 3.60 8.36 5.12
#